data_AF-A0A9D6ZRR7-F1
#
_entry.id   AF-A0A9D6ZRR7-F1
#
_cell.length_a   1.000
_cell.length_b   1.000
_cell.length_c   1.000
_cell.angle_alpha   90.00
_cell.angle_beta   90.00
_cell.angle_gamma   90.00
#
_symmetry.space_group_name_H-M   'P 1'
#
loop_
_entity.id
_entity.type
_entity.pdbx_description
1 polymer ?
#
loop_
_entity_poly.entity_id
_entity_poly.type
_entity_poly.pdbx_seq_one_letter_code
_entity_poly.pdbx_strand_id
1 'polypeptide(L)' 'MITTQEGDYLAVAIRARMRERADGHRLLQDIADCRRALQRECPQARRVFLEPVHAAIDDVGDGGGDAA' A
#
# COMPACT_ATOMS: atom_id res chain seq x y z
N MET A 1 -6.09 6.32 6.82
CA MET A 1 -5.35 5.56 7.85
C MET A 1 -6.14 5.67 9.15
N ILE A 2 -6.23 4.57 9.90
CA ILE A 2 -6.83 4.55 11.23
C ILE A 2 -5.74 4.10 12.21
N THR A 3 -5.62 4.80 13.33
CA THR A 3 -4.68 4.49 14.41
C THR A 3 -5.42 4.43 15.73
N THR A 4 -5.24 3.35 16.47
CA THR A 4 -5.81 3.17 17.80
C THR A 4 -4.69 2.84 18.78
N GLN A 5 -4.68 3.48 19.94
CA GLN A 5 -3.76 3.14 21.01
C GLN A 5 -4.31 1.95 21.81
N GLU A 6 -3.53 0.87 21.89
CA GLU A 6 -3.80 -0.33 22.67
C GLU A 6 -2.72 -0.46 23.76
N GLY A 7 -2.94 0.20 24.91
CA GLY A 7 -1.94 0.32 25.97
C GLY A 7 -0.71 1.11 25.50
N ASP A 8 0.46 0.48 25.54
CA ASP A 8 1.73 1.08 25.13
C ASP A 8 2.02 0.94 23.63
N TYR A 9 1.10 0.36 22.87
CA TYR A 9 1.29 0.09 21.45
C TYR A 9 0.23 0.78 20.59
N LEU A 10 0.57 0.97 19.33
CA LEU A 10 -0.34 1.43 18.30
C LEU A 10 -0.79 0.25 17.43
N ALA A 11 -2.10 0.14 17.28
CA ALA A 11 -2.72 -0.60 16.19
C ALA A 11 -2.93 0.36 15.02
N VAL A 12 -2.46 0.00 13.83
CA VAL A 12 -2.50 0.83 12.63
C VAL A 12 -3.16 0.05 11.50
N ALA A 13 -4.21 0.61 10.92
CA ALA A 13 -4.85 0.08 9.71
C ALA A 13 -4.70 1.08 8.56
N ILE A 14 -4.14 0.59 7.45
CA ILE A 14 -3.79 1.38 6.28
C ILE A 14 -4.46 0.76 5.06
N ARG A 15 -5.33 1.54 4.41
CA ARG A 15 -5.70 1.29 3.02
C ARG A 15 -4.67 1.96 2.13
N ALA A 16 -3.86 1.17 1.44
CA ALA A 16 -2.77 1.65 0.62
C ALA A 16 -3.11 1.49 -0.85
N ARG A 17 -3.02 2.57 -1.63
CA ARG A 17 -3.10 2.48 -3.10
C ARG A 17 -1.83 1.80 -3.59
N MET A 18 -1.99 0.63 -4.20
CA MET A 18 -0.88 -0.16 -4.72
C MET A 18 -1.09 -0.38 -6.21
N ARG A 19 0.02 -0.38 -6.97
CA ARG A 19 -0.02 -0.75 -8.38
C ARG A 19 -0.54 -2.18 -8.50
N GLU A 20 -1.39 -2.42 -9.48
CA GLU A 20 -1.80 -3.77 -9.81
C GLU A 20 -0.55 -4.59 -10.17
N ARG A 21 -0.48 -5.79 -9.59
CA ARG A 21 0.57 -6.76 -9.87
C ARG A 21 -0.09 -7.96 -10.53
N ALA A 22 0.48 -8.42 -11.64
CA ALA A 22 0.03 -9.66 -12.29
C ALA A 22 0.23 -10.90 -11.41
N ASP A 23 1.11 -10.83 -10.40
CA ASP A 23 1.46 -11.92 -9.50
C ASP A 23 1.14 -11.53 -8.05
N GLY A 24 0.23 -12.30 -7.43
CA GLY A 24 -0.17 -12.13 -6.03
C GLY A 24 1.00 -12.30 -5.05
N HIS A 25 2.02 -13.10 -5.38
CA HIS A 25 3.20 -13.23 -4.54
C HIS A 25 3.97 -11.91 -4.41
N ARG A 26 4.14 -11.18 -5.53
CA ARG A 26 4.78 -9.86 -5.53
C ARG A 26 3.98 -8.83 -4.76
N LEU A 27 2.65 -8.87 -4.84
CA LEU A 27 1.79 -7.99 -4.03
C LEU A 27 1.98 -8.24 -2.53
N LEU A 28 2.02 -9.51 -2.11
CA LEU A 28 2.26 -9.88 -0.72
C LEU A 28 3.64 -9.45 -0.23
N GLN A 29 4.66 -9.54 -1.10
CA GLN A 29 6.01 -9.05 -0.82
C GLN A 29 6.02 -7.54 -0.58
N ASP A 30 5.40 -6.76 -1.47
CA ASP A 30 5.28 -5.29 -1.34
C ASP A 30 4.56 -4.92 -0.02
N ILE A 31 3.48 -5.62 0.34
CA ILE A 31 2.77 -5.44 1.61
C ILE A 31 3.67 -5.74 2.82
N ALA A 32 4.43 -6.83 2.76
CA ALA A 32 5.34 -7.22 3.83
C ALA A 32 6.47 -6.20 4.04
N ASP A 33 7.00 -5.64 2.96
CA ASP A 33 8.05 -4.63 2.99
C ASP A 33 7.53 -3.29 3.52
N CYS A 34 6.33 -2.86 3.10
CA CYS A 34 5.66 -1.70 3.70
C CYS A 34 5.46 -1.87 5.21
N ARG A 35 5.01 -3.05 5.64
CA ARG A 35 4.82 -3.34 7.07
C ARG A 35 6.13 -3.23 7.84
N ARG A 36 7.21 -3.81 7.31
CA ARG A 36 8.54 -3.76 7.93
C ARG A 36 9.07 -2.33 8.03
N ALA A 37 8.90 -1.53 6.98
CA ALA A 37 9.31 -0.12 6.97
C ALA A 37 8.58 0.67 8.08
N LEU A 38 7.25 0.52 8.16
CA LEU A 38 6.47 1.19 9.19
C LEU A 38 6.90 0.79 10.61
N GLN A 39 7.18 -0.50 10.84
CA GLN A 39 7.63 -0.98 12.14
C GLN A 39 9.03 -0.47 12.53
N ARG A 40 9.91 -0.23 11.55
CA ARG A 40 11.23 0.39 11.80
C ARG A 40 11.09 1.85 12.20
N GLU A 41 10.24 2.60 11.50
CA GLU A 41 10.04 4.03 11.77
C GLU A 41 9.16 4.29 12.99
N CYS A 42 8.24 3.37 13.29
CA CYS A 42 7.30 3.46 14.39
C CYS A 42 7.29 2.14 15.18
N PRO A 43 8.28 1.89 16.06
CA PRO A 43 8.40 0.63 16.80
C PRO A 43 7.20 0.30 17.70
N GLN A 44 6.46 1.33 18.12
CA GLN A 44 5.20 1.21 18.86
C GLN A 44 4.06 0.61 18.02
N ALA A 45 4.13 0.66 16.68
CA ALA A 45 3.14 0.09 15.77
C ALA A 45 3.27 -1.44 15.66
N ARG A 46 2.81 -2.16 16.68
CA ARG A 46 2.89 -3.63 16.71
C ARG A 46 1.91 -4.34 15.78
N ARG A 47 0.69 -3.82 15.64
CA ARG A 47 -0.37 -4.43 14.83
C ARG A 47 -0.63 -3.57 13.61
N VAL A 48 -0.09 -3.97 12.48
CA VAL A 48 -0.20 -3.24 11.21
C VAL A 48 -1.02 -4.06 10.22
N PHE A 49 -2.16 -3.51 9.83
CA PHE A 49 -3.02 -4.05 8.79
C PHE A 49 -2.87 -3.19 7.53
N LEU A 50 -2.55 -3.83 6.41
CA LEU A 50 -2.43 -3.19 5.10
C LEU A 50 -3.44 -3.84 4.17
N GLU A 51 -4.38 -3.03 3.67
CA GLU A 51 -5.34 -3.42 2.65
C GLU A 51 -4.93 -2.72 1.34
N PRO A 52 -4.53 -3.47 0.30
CA PRO A 52 -4.28 -2.88 -1.00
C PRO A 52 -5.61 -2.40 -1.59
N VAL A 53 -5.67 -1.15 -2.03
CA VAL A 53 -6.73 -0.64 -2.89
C VAL A 53 -6.18 -0.43 -4.29
N HIS A 54 -6.94 -0.81 -5.30
CA HIS A 54 -6.53 -0.71 -6.70
C HIS A 54 -6.19 0.75 -7.03
N ALA A 55 -4.94 1.01 -7.43
CA ALA A 55 -4.59 2.27 -8.06
C ALA A 55 -5.00 2.13 -9.53
N ALA A 56 -6.13 2.75 -9.92
CA ALA A 56 -6.46 2.89 -11.33
C ALA A 56 -5.23 3.51 -12.02
N ILE A 57 -4.72 2.85 -13.04
CA ILE A 57 -3.74 3.46 -13.91
C ILE A 57 -4.54 4.50 -14.67
N ASP A 58 -4.34 5.78 -14.35
CA ASP A 58 -4.70 6.82 -15.30
C ASP A 58 -3.81 6.56 -16.52
N ASP A 59 -4.36 5.88 -17.52
CA ASP A 59 -3.81 5.84 -18.87
C ASP A 59 -3.77 7.30 -19.33
N VAL A 60 -2.66 7.97 -19.07
CA VAL A 60 -2.28 9.14 -19.84
C VAL A 60 -1.96 8.59 -21.23
N GLY A 61 -3.02 8.43 -22.02
CA GLY A 61 -2.95 8.05 -23.42
C GLY A 61 -2.00 9.00 -24.12
N ASP A 62 -0.87 8.44 -24.55
CA ASP A 62 0.04 9.07 -25.49
C ASP A 62 -0.77 9.54 -26.70
N GLY A 63 -0.74 10.85 -26.94
CA GLY A 63 -1.48 11.52 -28.00
C GLY A 63 -0.90 11.18 -29.37
N GLY A 64 -1.10 9.94 -29.81
CA GLY A 64 -0.86 9.50 -31.18
C GLY A 64 -2.01 9.94 -32.09
N GLY A 65 -2.10 11.24 -32.36
CA GLY A 65 -2.95 11.75 -33.44
C GLY A 65 -2.33 11.44 -34.78
N ASP A 66 -2.60 10.25 -35.32
CA ASP A 66 -2.38 9.97 -36.74
C ASP A 66 -3.70 10.20 -37.48
N ALA A 67 -3.82 11.38 -38.09
CA ALA A 67 -4.86 11.70 -39.03
C ALA A 67 -4.27 11.56 -40.44
N ALA A 68 -4.58 10.44 -41.08
CA ALA A 68 -4.46 10.23 -42.52
C ALA A 68 -5.84 10.39 -43.19
#